data_AF-A0A220S188-F1
#
_entry.id   AF-A0A220S188-F1
#
_cell.length_a   1.000
_cell.length_b   1.000
_cell.length_c   1.000
_cell.angle_alpha   90.00
_cell.angle_beta   90.00
_cell.angle_gamma   90.00
#
_symmetry.space_group_name_H-M   'P 1'
#
loop_
_entity.id
_entity.type
_entity.pdbx_description
1 polymer ?
#
loop_
_entity_poly.entity_id
_entity_poly.type
_entity_poly.pdbx_seq_one_letter_code
_entity_poly.pdbx_strand_id
1 'polypeptide(L)'
;MLTEEKKVVATVKVAASFTPAEEQFPHYRLVPLDADRQGYLCLLFYIKPGSFLMLEPRIKRYAAVRKLALLLENAAYPVYEVGR
;
A
#
# COMPACT_ATOMS: atom_id res chain seq x y z
N MET A 1 -11.63 27.59 -4.28
CA MET A 1 -11.38 26.50 -3.31
C MET A 1 -11.47 25.21 -4.11
N LEU A 2 -10.34 24.57 -4.43
CA LEU A 2 -10.38 23.23 -5.03
C LEU A 2 -10.89 22.31 -3.93
N THR A 3 -12.15 21.90 -4.01
CA THR A 3 -12.64 20.77 -3.24
C THR A 3 -11.90 19.55 -3.76
N GLU A 4 -10.76 19.23 -3.14
CA GLU A 4 -10.11 17.94 -3.31
C GLU A 4 -11.11 16.89 -2.84
N GLU A 5 -11.81 16.28 -3.80
CA GLU A 5 -12.51 15.03 -3.56
C GLU A 5 -11.45 14.04 -3.08
N LYS A 6 -11.41 13.80 -1.77
CA LYS A 6 -10.48 12.85 -1.18
C LYS A 6 -10.71 11.50 -1.83
N LYS A 7 -9.72 11.05 -2.61
CA LYS A 7 -9.76 9.75 -3.24
C LYS A 7 -9.95 8.68 -2.18
N VAL A 8 -11.04 7.92 -2.30
CA VAL A 8 -11.30 6.79 -1.41
C VAL A 8 -10.27 5.70 -1.73
N VAL A 9 -9.40 5.41 -0.77
CA VAL A 9 -8.39 4.35 -0.93
C VAL A 9 -9.03 3.00 -0.63
N ALA A 10 -9.35 2.26 -1.69
CA ALA A 10 -9.75 0.87 -1.60
C ALA A 10 -8.50 -0.04 -1.49
N THR A 11 -8.48 -0.90 -0.47
CA THR A 11 -7.42 -1.89 -0.27
C THR A 11 -7.96 -3.29 -0.51
N VAL A 12 -7.21 -4.12 -1.25
CA VAL A 12 -7.53 -5.55 -1.42
C VAL A 12 -6.77 -6.34 -0.36
N LYS A 13 -7.50 -7.05 0.51
CA LYS A 13 -6.90 -7.92 1.52
C LYS A 13 -6.35 -9.18 0.86
N VAL A 14 -5.10 -9.52 1.18
CA VAL A 14 -4.40 -10.68 0.60
C VAL A 14 -3.61 -11.44 1.67
N ALA A 15 -3.36 -12.72 1.44
CA ALA A 15 -2.48 -13.52 2.31
C ALA A 15 -1.01 -13.09 2.17
N ALA A 16 -0.17 -13.40 3.16
CA ALA A 16 1.27 -13.13 3.10
C ALA A 16 1.98 -13.84 1.93
N SER A 17 1.46 -15.00 1.51
CA SER A 17 1.95 -15.76 0.35
C SER A 17 1.45 -15.24 -1.01
N PHE A 18 0.64 -14.17 -1.01
CA PHE A 18 0.11 -13.63 -2.26
C PHE A 18 1.23 -13.14 -3.17
N THR A 19 1.24 -13.67 -4.40
CA THR A 19 2.14 -13.24 -5.47
C THR A 19 1.28 -12.60 -6.56
N PRO A 20 1.54 -11.35 -6.97
CA PRO A 20 0.75 -10.71 -8.00
C PRO A 20 1.13 -11.26 -9.37
N ALA A 21 0.16 -11.34 -10.28
CA ALA A 21 0.40 -11.60 -11.70
C ALA A 21 1.10 -10.40 -12.38
N GLU A 22 1.67 -10.60 -13.56
CA GLU A 22 2.48 -9.58 -14.24
C GLU A 22 1.67 -8.31 -14.53
N GLU A 23 0.41 -8.46 -14.93
CA GLU A 23 -0.54 -7.38 -15.19
C GLU A 23 -0.96 -6.58 -13.95
N GLN A 24 -0.63 -7.07 -12.74
CA GLN A 24 -0.95 -6.40 -11.49
C GLN A 24 0.14 -5.43 -11.04
N PHE A 25 1.26 -5.35 -11.76
CA PHE A 25 2.29 -4.35 -11.53
C PHE A 25 2.08 -3.08 -12.37
N PRO A 26 2.46 -1.91 -11.85
CA PRO A 26 2.98 -1.68 -10.50
C PRO A 26 1.84 -1.54 -9.47
N HIS A 27 2.14 -1.80 -8.20
CA HIS A 27 1.16 -1.75 -7.12
C HIS A 27 1.77 -1.35 -5.78
N TYR A 28 0.92 -0.91 -4.86
CA TYR A 28 1.29 -0.68 -3.46
C TYR A 28 1.05 -1.92 -2.61
N ARG A 29 1.90 -2.12 -1.60
CA ARG A 29 1.72 -3.13 -0.55
C ARG A 29 1.81 -2.52 0.84
N LEU A 30 0.84 -2.82 1.68
CA LEU A 30 0.87 -2.63 3.11
C LEU A 30 1.19 -3.96 3.77
N VAL A 31 2.36 -4.08 4.39
CA VAL A 31 2.86 -5.33 4.99
C VAL A 31 2.96 -5.17 6.50
N PRO A 32 2.32 -6.01 7.32
CA PRO A 32 2.50 -6.01 8.77
C PRO A 32 3.96 -6.23 9.16
N LEU A 33 4.40 -5.56 10.23
CA LEU A 33 5.67 -5.87 10.87
C LEU A 33 5.42 -6.97 11.91
N ASP A 34 5.92 -8.19 11.68
CA ASP A 34 5.62 -9.38 12.49
C ASP A 34 5.95 -9.21 13.98
N ALA A 35 7.04 -8.51 14.30
CA ALA A 35 7.46 -8.24 15.68
C ALA A 35 6.69 -7.09 16.36
N ASP A 36 5.82 -6.38 15.63
CA ASP A 36 5.17 -5.17 16.13
C ASP A 36 3.74 -5.45 16.64
N ARG A 37 3.62 -5.53 17.97
CA ARG A 37 2.32 -5.62 18.67
C ARG A 37 1.45 -4.38 18.49
N GLN A 38 2.02 -3.26 18.01
CA GLN A 38 1.35 -1.97 17.91
C GLN A 38 0.63 -1.76 16.57
N GLY A 39 0.67 -2.71 15.63
CA GLY A 39 -0.09 -2.61 14.39
C GLY A 39 0.53 -1.69 13.34
N TYR A 40 1.85 -1.51 13.38
CA TYR A 40 2.57 -0.81 12.31
C TYR A 40 2.71 -1.69 11.07
N LEU A 41 2.74 -1.02 9.93
CA LEU A 41 2.89 -1.58 8.61
C LEU A 41 4.13 -0.97 7.92
N CYS A 42 4.68 -1.67 6.96
CA CYS A 42 5.58 -1.13 5.95
C CYS A 42 4.77 -0.82 4.68
N LEU A 43 4.95 0.37 4.11
CA LEU A 43 4.37 0.75 2.82
C LEU A 43 5.43 0.64 1.72
N LEU A 44 5.17 -0.25 0.77
CA LEU A 44 6.03 -0.55 -0.36
C LEU A 44 5.33 -0.17 -1.68
N PHE A 45 6.11 0.20 -2.69
CA PHE A 45 5.67 0.34 -4.07
C PHE A 45 6.47 -0.61 -4.96
N TYR A 46 5.81 -1.61 -5.51
CA TYR A 46 6.42 -2.60 -6.38
C TYR A 46 6.34 -2.13 -7.83
N ILE A 47 7.49 -2.11 -8.49
CA ILE A 47 7.61 -1.70 -9.90
C ILE A 47 7.47 -2.92 -10.81
N LYS A 48 8.11 -4.04 -10.43
CA LYS A 48 8.08 -5.35 -11.10
C LYS A 48 8.53 -6.45 -10.11
N PRO A 49 8.47 -7.75 -10.48
CA PRO A 49 9.01 -8.80 -9.62
C PRO A 49 10.46 -8.52 -9.20
N GLY A 50 10.74 -8.61 -7.89
CA GLY A 50 12.06 -8.35 -7.32
C GLY A 50 12.52 -6.89 -7.27
N SER A 51 11.71 -5.93 -7.77
CA SER A 51 12.05 -4.50 -7.75
C SER A 51 10.96 -3.68 -7.07
N PHE A 52 11.29 -3.07 -5.94
CA PHE A 52 10.36 -2.27 -5.15
C PHE A 52 11.06 -1.10 -4.47
N LEU A 53 10.27 -0.10 -4.12
CA LEU A 53 10.67 1.04 -3.29
C LEU A 53 9.98 0.92 -1.93
N MET A 54 10.74 1.09 -0.85
CA MET A 54 10.19 1.24 0.48
C MET A 54 9.86 2.71 0.72
N LEU A 55 8.56 3.03 0.73
CA LEU A 55 8.10 4.41 0.88
C LEU A 55 8.01 4.84 2.34
N GLU A 56 7.62 3.91 3.21
CA GLU A 56 7.60 4.10 4.67
C GLU A 56 7.94 2.77 5.35
N PRO A 57 9.03 2.68 6.12
CA PRO A 57 9.42 1.45 6.79
C PRO A 57 8.47 1.08 7.95
N ARG A 58 7.87 2.09 8.59
CA ARG A 58 7.02 1.92 9.77
C ARG A 58 5.95 3.00 9.85
N ILE A 59 4.72 2.64 9.52
CA ILE A 59 3.58 3.58 9.48
C ILE A 59 2.30 2.93 10.03
N LYS A 60 1.48 3.72 10.73
CA LYS A 60 0.13 3.27 11.15
C LYS A 60 -0.79 3.22 9.93
N ARG A 61 -1.72 2.27 9.89
CA ARG A 61 -2.67 2.09 8.78
C ARG A 61 -3.36 3.39 8.34
N TYR A 62 -3.89 4.18 9.28
CA TYR A 62 -4.59 5.43 8.96
C TYR A 62 -3.68 6.46 8.26
N ALA A 63 -2.40 6.52 8.65
CA ALA A 63 -1.44 7.44 8.05
C ALA A 63 -1.03 6.94 6.66
N ALA A 64 -0.88 5.63 6.50
CA ALA A 64 -0.60 5.02 5.20
C ALA A 64 -1.74 5.25 4.21
N VAL A 65 -2.99 5.11 4.64
CA VAL A 65 -4.18 5.41 3.82
C VAL A 65 -4.20 6.87 3.39
N ARG A 66 -3.87 7.83 4.26
CA ARG A 66 -3.80 9.25 3.88
C ARG A 66 -2.68 9.52 2.88
N LYS A 67 -1.51 8.93 3.06
CA LYS A 67 -0.40 9.06 2.10
C LYS A 67 -0.78 8.47 0.74
N LEU A 68 -1.43 7.30 0.74
CA LEU A 68 -1.94 6.66 -0.46
C LEU A 68 -3.02 7.48 -1.16
N ALA A 69 -3.90 8.17 -0.43
CA ALA A 69 -4.91 9.03 -1.05
C ALA A 69 -4.24 10.08 -1.95
N LEU A 70 -3.20 10.75 -1.46
CA LEU A 70 -2.41 11.74 -2.21
C LEU A 70 -1.64 11.10 -3.38
N LEU A 71 -0.97 9.96 -3.16
CA LEU A 71 -0.21 9.29 -4.20
C LEU A 71 -1.11 8.78 -5.34
N LEU A 72 -2.33 8.34 -5.00
CA LEU A 72 -3.27 7.78 -5.95
C LEU A 72 -4.02 8.85 -6.75
N GLU A 73 -4.00 10.13 -6.37
CA GLU A 73 -4.60 11.22 -7.15
C GLU A 73 -4.02 11.28 -8.57
N ASN A 74 -2.71 11.08 -8.70
CA ASN A 74 -2.00 11.21 -9.97
C ASN A 74 -1.72 9.86 -10.66
N ALA A 75 -1.80 8.74 -9.94
CA ALA A 75 -1.52 7.42 -10.47
C ALA A 75 -2.40 6.33 -9.82
N ALA A 76 -3.33 5.76 -10.57
CA ALA A 76 -4.28 4.77 -10.06
C ALA A 76 -3.67 3.35 -10.08
N TYR A 77 -2.93 3.02 -9.02
CA TYR A 77 -2.40 1.67 -8.83
C TYR A 77 -3.15 0.87 -7.76
N PRO A 78 -3.22 -0.46 -7.87
CA PRO A 78 -3.80 -1.31 -6.84
C PRO A 78 -3.08 -1.15 -5.49
N VAL A 79 -3.84 -1.27 -4.40
CA VAL A 79 -3.28 -1.33 -3.05
C VAL A 79 -3.63 -2.68 -2.43
N TYR A 80 -2.61 -3.50 -2.21
CA TYR A 80 -2.75 -4.76 -1.49
C TYR A 80 -2.39 -4.57 -0.02
N GLU A 81 -3.25 -5.04 0.87
CA GLU A 81 -2.98 -5.05 2.31
C GLU A 81 -2.87 -6.49 2.80
N VAL A 82 -1.67 -6.86 3.23
CA VAL A 82 -1.36 -8.20 3.69
C VAL A 82 -2.04 -8.42 5.05
N GLY A 83 -2.84 -9.49 5.13
CA GLY A 83 -3.44 -9.95 6.38
C GLY A 83 -2.38 -10.43 7.36
N ARG A 84 -2.66 -10.26 8.66
CA ARG A 84 -1.94 -10.98 9.71
C ARG A 84 -2.38 -12.43 9.73
#